data_AF-A0A1M7XZ15-F1
#
_entry.id   AF-A0A1M7XZ15-F1
#
_cell.length_a   1.000
_cell.length_b   1.000
_cell.length_c   1.000
_cell.angle_alpha   90.00
_cell.angle_beta   90.00
_cell.angle_gamma   90.00
#
_symmetry.space_group_name_H-M   'P 1'
#
loop_
_entity.id
_entity.type
_entity.pdbx_description
1 polymer ?
#
loop_
_entity_poly.entity_id
_entity_poly.type
_entity_poly.pdbx_seq_one_letter_code
_entity_poly.pdbx_strand_id
1 'polypeptide(L)'
;MAFVERLPNNSWGTYPFDCMSCHDGEFNEMLDSTHYKWVGATTEMANQNGTLQGKLTNSVNSYCINILGNWNVCGKCHVGRGLRPDDQLAGKTNIDCLACHNEDYALARGRQADGSLAPALAVKIDRTPEEQLILDGYTKNITKPTRTSCLTCHAFAGGGNGVKRGDLSMSGTDLHGVPLAEGSNNNTDPNFDVHMNKAGADLSCQSCHTFENHKTIGRGSDLRPTDDLARGAEISCVTCHTGFDVKGGHAAAGANRTDADRHVARVSCQACHIDRYAKVTTEINRDWRYTPDSNPADGTAGPSHPYLEILDNILPVYKFWNRTSNNYLLGDVAVMDPETGGYPTSKPVGDINNGKLYPFKYKTAVQPMVTSDKRLVALDTYEYLKVSGNVDAAVASGLENMGYPASEPVEWVLTETYQLLNHGIPTAATVDCLKCHQSIDVSTDSELDLLGYKLKDDTSLICAQCHREKRPKSSHSSMHSHINKGAGMDCLFCHSFTRQAERGGISPCDPEASQFVDNIPYQHQECK
;
A
#
# COMPACT_ATOMS: atom_id res chain seq x y z
N MET A 1 -20.52 28.17 0.28
CA MET A 1 -19.47 28.99 -0.35
C MET A 1 -19.44 30.34 0.35
N ALA A 2 -18.60 30.49 1.37
CA ALA A 2 -18.20 31.80 1.85
C ALA A 2 -16.91 32.16 1.09
N PHE A 3 -16.95 33.26 0.34
CA PHE A 3 -15.75 33.88 -0.19
C PHE A 3 -14.88 34.27 1.00
N VAL A 4 -13.64 33.76 1.06
CA VAL A 4 -12.62 34.30 1.95
C VAL A 4 -12.33 35.71 1.44
N GLU A 5 -12.87 36.71 2.12
CA GLU A 5 -12.41 38.09 1.96
C GLU A 5 -10.89 38.07 2.19
N ARG A 6 -10.14 38.56 1.19
CA ARG A 6 -8.69 38.75 1.32
C ARG A 6 -8.48 39.74 2.46
N LEU A 7 -8.17 39.24 3.66
CA LEU A 7 -7.67 40.08 4.73
C LEU A 7 -6.40 40.78 4.20
N PRO A 8 -6.33 42.12 4.20
CA PRO A 8 -5.20 42.85 3.62
C PRO A 8 -3.86 42.65 4.34
N ASN A 9 -3.81 41.83 5.41
CA ASN A 9 -2.69 41.74 6.33
C ASN A 9 -2.03 40.35 6.45
N ASN A 10 -2.48 39.30 5.75
CA ASN A 10 -1.79 38.01 5.80
C ASN A 10 -0.37 38.15 5.24
N SER A 11 0.63 37.79 6.04
CA SER A 11 2.04 37.83 5.63
C SER A 11 2.77 36.56 6.06
N TRP A 12 3.93 36.30 5.46
CA TRP A 12 4.76 35.19 5.93
C TRP A 12 5.19 35.35 7.40
N GLY A 13 5.45 36.59 7.83
CA GLY A 13 5.93 36.89 9.19
C GLY A 13 4.92 36.58 10.29
N THR A 14 3.63 36.52 9.95
CA THR A 14 2.52 36.26 10.86
C THR A 14 1.95 34.84 10.70
N TYR A 15 2.44 34.05 9.75
CA TYR A 15 2.05 32.65 9.59
C TYR A 15 2.61 31.76 10.72
N PRO A 16 1.82 30.88 11.34
CA PRO A 16 0.44 30.49 11.01
C PRO A 16 -0.64 31.20 11.85
N PHE A 17 -0.29 32.22 12.62
CA PHE A 17 -1.20 32.87 13.57
C PHE A 17 -2.40 33.53 12.89
N ASP A 18 -2.19 34.17 11.74
CA ASP A 18 -3.31 34.78 10.99
C ASP A 18 -4.33 33.73 10.55
N CYS A 19 -3.86 32.57 10.06
CA CYS A 19 -4.73 31.44 9.70
C CYS A 19 -5.49 30.94 10.94
N MET A 20 -4.76 30.70 12.04
CA MET A 20 -5.33 30.17 13.28
C MET A 20 -6.35 31.14 13.91
N SER A 21 -6.22 32.45 13.70
CA SER A 21 -7.16 33.45 14.23
C SER A 21 -8.58 33.30 13.67
N CYS A 22 -8.73 32.74 12.47
CA CYS A 22 -10.03 32.46 11.84
C CYS A 22 -10.36 30.96 11.77
N HIS A 23 -9.34 30.09 11.79
CA HIS A 23 -9.47 28.66 11.54
C HIS A 23 -9.00 27.78 12.72
N ASP A 24 -9.10 28.26 13.97
CA ASP A 24 -8.68 27.45 15.14
C ASP A 24 -9.37 26.08 15.18
N GLY A 25 -10.63 26.01 14.72
CA GLY A 25 -11.37 24.76 14.54
C GLY A 25 -10.63 23.77 13.63
N GLU A 26 -10.28 24.19 12.43
CA GLU A 26 -9.55 23.38 11.45
C GLU A 26 -8.13 23.02 11.93
N PHE A 27 -7.48 23.88 12.72
CA PHE A 27 -6.24 23.53 13.40
C PHE A 27 -6.45 22.39 14.41
N ASN A 28 -7.53 22.40 15.18
CA ASN A 28 -7.86 21.28 16.09
C ASN A 28 -8.16 20.00 15.31
N GLU A 29 -8.91 20.11 14.21
CA GLU A 29 -9.21 18.98 13.32
C GLU A 29 -7.94 18.34 12.75
N MET A 30 -7.02 19.16 12.21
CA MET A 30 -5.73 18.67 11.71
C MET A 30 -4.87 18.08 12.83
N LEU A 31 -4.84 18.71 14.01
CA LEU A 31 -4.14 18.19 15.19
C LEU A 31 -4.63 16.78 15.54
N ASP A 32 -5.93 16.52 15.33
CA ASP A 32 -6.57 15.23 15.60
C ASP A 32 -6.51 14.20 14.47
N SER A 33 -5.99 14.59 13.31
CA SER A 33 -5.81 13.70 12.15
C SER A 33 -4.56 12.82 12.29
N THR A 34 -4.60 11.68 11.59
CA THR A 34 -3.47 10.77 11.40
C THR A 34 -2.38 11.41 10.53
N HIS A 35 -2.73 12.33 9.63
CA HIS A 35 -1.75 13.08 8.84
C HIS A 35 -0.79 13.87 9.73
N TYR A 36 -1.31 14.50 10.80
CA TYR A 36 -0.47 15.19 11.78
C TYR A 36 0.10 14.23 12.82
N LYS A 37 -0.73 13.39 13.47
CA LYS A 37 -0.26 12.52 14.56
C LYS A 37 0.72 11.44 14.09
N TRP A 38 0.61 11.00 12.83
CA TRP A 38 1.33 9.83 12.30
C TRP A 38 1.13 8.53 13.12
N VAL A 39 0.11 8.51 13.97
CA VAL A 39 -0.29 7.40 14.82
C VAL A 39 -1.80 7.51 15.03
N GLY A 40 -2.48 6.36 15.16
CA GLY A 40 -3.93 6.33 15.33
C GLY A 40 -4.44 4.95 15.72
N ALA A 41 -5.76 4.82 15.82
CA ALA A 41 -6.44 3.58 16.15
C ALA A 41 -6.41 2.58 14.99
N THR A 42 -6.29 1.29 15.30
CA THR A 42 -6.00 0.22 14.32
C THR A 42 -7.04 -0.89 14.32
N THR A 43 -8.30 -0.56 14.05
CA THR A 43 -9.41 -1.52 14.07
C THR A 43 -9.22 -2.69 13.11
N GLU A 44 -8.50 -2.46 12.00
CA GLU A 44 -8.26 -3.42 10.92
C GLU A 44 -6.92 -4.18 11.04
N MET A 45 -6.22 -4.05 12.17
CA MET A 45 -4.99 -4.80 12.44
C MET A 45 -5.32 -6.06 13.24
N ALA A 46 -4.86 -7.22 12.76
CA ALA A 46 -5.03 -8.49 13.45
C ALA A 46 -4.09 -8.61 14.66
N ASN A 47 -2.88 -8.05 14.57
CA ASN A 47 -1.92 -8.01 15.66
C ASN A 47 -2.07 -6.73 16.50
N GLN A 48 -2.05 -6.90 17.82
CA GLN A 48 -2.12 -5.81 18.81
C GLN A 48 -3.25 -4.80 18.54
N ASN A 49 -4.42 -5.29 18.14
CA ASN A 49 -5.61 -4.47 17.92
C ASN A 49 -5.96 -3.69 19.18
N GLY A 50 -6.38 -2.43 19.02
CA GLY A 50 -6.69 -1.52 20.12
C GLY A 50 -5.49 -0.73 20.66
N THR A 51 -4.27 -1.00 20.19
CA THR A 51 -3.12 -0.14 20.46
C THR A 51 -3.00 0.98 19.43
N LEU A 52 -2.40 2.11 19.81
CA LEU A 52 -2.05 3.14 18.85
C LEU A 52 -0.84 2.68 18.03
N GLN A 53 -0.99 2.69 16.71
CA GLN A 53 0.10 2.30 15.80
C GLN A 53 0.24 3.33 14.69
N GLY A 54 1.46 3.45 14.17
CA GLY A 54 1.73 4.36 13.05
C GLY A 54 3.19 4.70 12.88
N LYS A 55 3.47 5.54 11.87
CA LYS A 55 4.82 5.94 11.49
C LYS A 55 5.58 6.61 12.62
N LEU A 56 4.89 7.34 13.51
CA LEU A 56 5.54 8.09 14.59
C LEU A 56 6.29 7.19 15.58
N THR A 57 5.77 5.97 15.79
CA THR A 57 6.19 5.09 16.88
C THR A 57 6.68 3.74 16.35
N ASN A 58 5.76 2.84 16.04
CA ASN A 58 6.02 1.40 15.95
C ASN A 58 5.89 0.82 14.54
N SER A 59 5.52 1.60 13.52
CA SER A 59 5.44 1.08 12.16
C SER A 59 6.80 0.70 11.62
N VAL A 60 6.93 -0.54 11.14
CA VAL A 60 8.09 -1.01 10.39
C VAL A 60 7.67 -1.34 8.96
N ASN A 61 8.57 -1.14 8.00
CA ASN A 61 8.39 -1.54 6.62
C ASN A 61 9.72 -2.00 6.02
N SER A 62 9.67 -2.73 4.90
CA SER A 62 10.88 -3.15 4.18
C SER A 62 11.56 -2.03 3.37
N TYR A 63 11.23 -0.74 3.55
CA TYR A 63 11.89 0.39 2.86
C TYR A 63 12.88 1.09 3.81
N CYS A 64 12.47 2.20 4.43
CA CYS A 64 13.27 2.96 5.40
C CYS A 64 13.17 2.40 6.82
N ILE A 65 12.60 1.20 6.99
CA ILE A 65 12.46 0.50 8.27
C ILE A 65 11.52 1.26 9.22
N ASN A 66 12.04 2.17 10.04
CA ASN A 66 11.29 2.95 11.03
C ASN A 66 11.90 4.38 11.11
N ILE A 67 11.16 5.33 11.67
CA ILE A 67 11.63 6.73 11.79
C ILE A 67 12.53 6.98 13.01
N LEU A 68 12.65 6.02 13.93
CA LEU A 68 13.51 6.10 15.10
C LEU A 68 14.95 6.42 14.67
N GLY A 69 15.56 7.43 15.29
CA GLY A 69 16.86 7.98 14.88
C GLY A 69 16.83 8.95 13.69
N ASN A 70 15.76 8.99 12.87
CA ASN A 70 15.74 9.76 11.62
C ASN A 70 14.48 10.61 11.36
N TRP A 71 14.13 11.48 12.31
CA TRP A 71 13.09 12.49 12.05
C TRP A 71 13.48 13.48 10.93
N ASN A 72 14.76 13.83 10.83
CA ASN A 72 15.23 14.88 9.94
C ASN A 72 14.98 14.55 8.46
N VAL A 73 15.14 13.29 8.05
CA VAL A 73 14.81 12.86 6.68
C VAL A 73 13.34 12.49 6.56
N CYS A 74 12.82 11.62 7.44
CA CYS A 74 11.45 11.10 7.29
C CYS A 74 10.39 12.18 7.44
N GLY A 75 10.56 13.07 8.43
CA GLY A 75 9.64 14.14 8.75
C GLY A 75 9.50 15.20 7.64
N LYS A 76 10.29 15.16 6.56
CA LYS A 76 10.08 16.03 5.39
C LYS A 76 8.66 15.86 4.81
N CYS A 77 8.11 14.66 4.89
CA CYS A 77 6.75 14.35 4.45
C CYS A 77 5.68 14.58 5.54
N HIS A 78 6.07 15.05 6.73
CA HIS A 78 5.11 15.37 7.79
C HIS A 78 4.47 16.72 7.52
N VAL A 79 3.19 16.90 7.86
CA VAL A 79 2.40 18.12 7.63
C VAL A 79 2.57 19.16 8.75
N GLY A 80 3.71 19.12 9.44
CA GLY A 80 4.10 20.08 10.46
C GLY A 80 5.24 20.99 10.00
N ARG A 81 5.57 22.02 10.77
CA ARG A 81 6.56 23.07 10.43
C ARG A 81 7.97 22.74 10.89
N GLY A 82 8.22 21.49 11.30
CA GLY A 82 9.56 20.97 11.57
C GLY A 82 9.61 20.07 12.80
N LEU A 83 8.85 20.38 13.84
CA LEU A 83 8.84 19.62 15.08
C LEU A 83 8.07 18.32 14.93
N ARG A 84 8.49 17.30 15.69
CA ARG A 84 7.75 16.05 15.81
C ARG A 84 6.41 16.30 16.51
N PRO A 85 5.33 15.56 16.16
CA PRO A 85 4.04 15.68 16.85
C PRO A 85 4.08 15.42 18.35
N ASP A 86 5.02 14.62 18.83
CA ASP A 86 5.22 14.27 20.24
C ASP A 86 6.21 15.19 20.97
N ASP A 87 6.75 16.21 20.29
CA ASP A 87 7.58 17.23 20.91
C ASP A 87 6.73 18.13 21.82
N GLN A 88 7.20 18.44 23.03
CA GLN A 88 6.48 19.31 23.97
C GLN A 88 6.30 20.73 23.44
N LEU A 89 7.19 21.17 22.53
CA LEU A 89 7.11 22.46 21.85
C LEU A 89 6.21 22.40 20.61
N ALA A 90 5.79 21.21 20.17
CA ALA A 90 4.85 21.05 19.07
C ALA A 90 3.42 21.39 19.53
N GLY A 91 3.08 22.69 19.49
CA GLY A 91 1.72 23.18 19.62
C GLY A 91 0.96 23.20 18.29
N LYS A 92 -0.26 23.75 18.29
CA LYS A 92 -1.06 23.98 17.06
C LYS A 92 -0.30 24.76 15.99
N THR A 93 0.59 25.66 16.41
CA THR A 93 1.41 26.48 15.53
C THR A 93 2.49 25.70 14.77
N ASN A 94 2.70 24.42 15.10
CA ASN A 94 3.50 23.51 14.30
C ASN A 94 2.72 22.95 13.11
N ILE A 95 1.40 23.11 13.01
CA ILE A 95 0.64 22.65 11.82
C ILE A 95 0.98 23.51 10.61
N ASP A 96 1.26 22.84 9.49
CA ASP A 96 1.58 23.48 8.21
C ASP A 96 0.40 23.36 7.23
N CYS A 97 -0.54 24.30 7.31
CA CYS A 97 -1.68 24.38 6.39
C CYS A 97 -1.25 24.54 4.92
N LEU A 98 -0.11 25.17 4.65
CA LEU A 98 0.31 25.50 3.29
C LEU A 98 0.83 24.26 2.54
N ALA A 99 1.31 23.24 3.26
CA ALA A 99 1.73 21.97 2.67
C ALA A 99 0.64 21.30 1.81
N CYS A 100 -0.64 21.56 2.12
CA CYS A 100 -1.78 21.05 1.35
C CYS A 100 -2.51 22.15 0.58
N HIS A 101 -2.57 23.36 1.10
CA HIS A 101 -3.41 24.44 0.57
C HIS A 101 -2.67 25.47 -0.29
N ASN A 102 -1.42 25.20 -0.66
CA ASN A 102 -0.69 25.99 -1.65
C ASN A 102 0.33 25.09 -2.40
N GLU A 103 0.10 24.88 -3.70
CA GLU A 103 0.92 23.98 -4.52
C GLU A 103 2.37 24.46 -4.66
N ASP A 104 2.57 25.76 -4.92
CA ASP A 104 3.90 26.34 -5.09
C ASP A 104 4.73 26.24 -3.80
N TYR A 105 4.07 26.43 -2.65
CA TYR A 105 4.68 26.24 -1.33
C TYR A 105 5.05 24.77 -1.11
N ALA A 106 4.14 23.83 -1.38
CA ALA A 106 4.40 22.41 -1.22
C ALA A 106 5.61 21.94 -2.04
N LEU A 107 5.78 22.48 -3.25
CA LEU A 107 6.94 22.20 -4.12
C LEU A 107 8.23 22.86 -3.62
N ALA A 108 8.15 24.07 -3.05
CA ALA A 108 9.32 24.80 -2.54
C ALA A 108 9.75 24.36 -1.12
N ARG A 109 8.87 23.69 -0.39
CA ARG A 109 9.06 23.31 1.02
C ARG A 109 10.15 22.25 1.19
N GLY A 110 11.08 22.52 2.10
CA GLY A 110 12.16 21.60 2.45
C GLY A 110 12.59 21.72 3.91
N ARG A 111 13.37 20.73 4.37
CA ARG A 111 14.02 20.78 5.68
C ARG A 111 15.12 21.84 5.64
N GLN A 112 15.05 22.81 6.53
CA GLN A 112 16.05 23.86 6.69
C GLN A 112 17.09 23.47 7.75
N ALA A 113 18.19 24.23 7.77
CA ALA A 113 19.31 23.97 8.69
C ALA A 113 18.93 24.16 10.17
N ASP A 114 17.93 25.00 10.46
CA ASP A 114 17.37 25.19 11.80
C ASP A 114 16.34 24.11 12.20
N GLY A 115 16.14 23.09 11.35
CA GLY A 115 15.19 22.00 11.55
C GLY A 115 13.76 22.29 11.08
N SER A 116 13.44 23.55 10.76
CA SER A 116 12.12 23.94 10.26
C SER A 116 11.81 23.30 8.91
N LEU A 117 10.51 23.19 8.60
CA LEU A 117 10.01 22.83 7.29
C LEU A 117 9.34 24.06 6.68
N ALA A 118 10.01 24.62 5.69
CA ALA A 118 9.60 25.81 4.96
C ALA A 118 10.41 25.89 3.65
N PRO A 119 10.08 26.81 2.73
CA PRO A 119 10.95 27.17 1.63
C PRO A 119 12.29 27.72 2.12
N ALA A 120 13.38 27.51 1.39
CA ALA A 120 14.71 28.01 1.77
C ALA A 120 14.76 29.53 1.98
N LEU A 121 13.94 30.28 1.24
CA LEU A 121 13.77 31.72 1.43
C LEU A 121 13.31 32.08 2.85
N ALA A 122 12.55 31.23 3.52
CA ALA A 122 12.00 31.53 4.84
C ALA A 122 13.06 31.74 5.93
N VAL A 123 14.22 31.11 5.80
CA VAL A 123 15.34 31.18 6.77
C VAL A 123 16.45 32.12 6.29
N LYS A 124 16.30 32.76 5.13
CA LYS A 124 17.24 33.75 4.62
C LYS A 124 17.16 35.04 5.44
N ILE A 125 18.30 35.48 5.97
CA ILE A 125 18.41 36.66 6.85
C ILE A 125 18.24 37.97 6.06
N ASP A 126 18.85 38.07 4.89
CA ASP A 126 18.93 39.27 4.03
C ASP A 126 18.02 39.16 2.80
N ARG A 127 16.73 38.89 3.04
CA ARG A 127 15.73 38.80 1.97
C ARG A 127 15.52 40.15 1.27
N THR A 128 15.46 40.12 -0.06
CA THR A 128 15.03 41.29 -0.85
C THR A 128 13.51 41.50 -0.72
N PRO A 129 12.99 42.69 -1.05
CA PRO A 129 11.54 42.91 -1.10
C PRO A 129 10.81 41.92 -2.01
N GLU A 130 11.40 41.54 -3.15
CA GLU A 130 10.82 40.57 -4.09
C GLU A 130 10.74 39.16 -3.48
N GLU A 131 11.77 38.73 -2.76
CA GLU A 131 11.77 37.43 -2.05
C GLU A 131 10.74 37.39 -0.93
N GLN A 132 10.54 38.51 -0.22
CA GLN A 132 9.47 38.62 0.78
C GLN A 132 8.09 38.53 0.13
N LEU A 133 7.89 39.12 -1.05
CA LEU A 133 6.63 39.02 -1.80
C LEU A 133 6.32 37.58 -2.24
N ILE A 134 7.34 36.77 -2.56
CA ILE A 134 7.16 35.34 -2.84
C ILE A 134 6.60 34.62 -1.61
N LEU A 135 7.22 34.81 -0.44
CA LEU A 135 6.78 34.18 0.80
C LEU A 135 5.37 34.61 1.23
N ASP A 136 5.08 35.91 1.13
CA ASP A 136 3.74 36.45 1.36
C ASP A 136 2.72 35.87 0.37
N GLY A 137 3.15 35.62 -0.87
CA GLY A 137 2.35 34.97 -1.90
C GLY A 137 1.81 33.62 -1.46
N TYR A 138 2.62 32.79 -0.79
CA TYR A 138 2.18 31.51 -0.25
C TYR A 138 1.03 31.65 0.75
N THR A 139 1.07 32.67 1.61
CA THR A 139 0.03 32.92 2.63
C THR A 139 -1.23 33.61 2.09
N LYS A 140 -1.16 34.15 0.86
CA LYS A 140 -2.25 34.89 0.20
C LYS A 140 -2.96 34.05 -0.87
N ASN A 141 -2.28 33.06 -1.45
CA ASN A 141 -2.78 32.21 -2.53
C ASN A 141 -3.22 30.84 -2.02
N ILE A 142 -4.21 30.82 -1.13
CA ILE A 142 -4.75 29.59 -0.54
C ILE A 142 -5.76 28.95 -1.50
N THR A 143 -5.61 27.64 -1.75
CA THR A 143 -6.46 26.88 -2.65
C THR A 143 -6.95 25.57 -2.01
N LYS A 144 -7.89 24.90 -2.68
CA LYS A 144 -8.16 23.49 -2.36
C LYS A 144 -6.93 22.64 -2.75
N PRO A 145 -6.62 21.57 -2.00
CA PRO A 145 -5.50 20.71 -2.33
C PRO A 145 -5.58 20.18 -3.76
N THR A 146 -4.43 20.20 -4.43
CA THR A 146 -4.24 19.67 -5.78
C THR A 146 -3.57 18.30 -5.72
N ARG A 147 -3.63 17.52 -6.81
CA ARG A 147 -2.88 16.26 -6.91
C ARG A 147 -1.39 16.49 -6.64
N THR A 148 -0.83 17.57 -7.17
CA THR A 148 0.58 17.93 -6.94
C THR A 148 0.88 18.06 -5.45
N SER A 149 0.05 18.81 -4.71
CA SER A 149 0.24 19.04 -3.27
C SER A 149 0.30 17.73 -2.49
N CYS A 150 -0.63 16.80 -2.74
CA CYS A 150 -0.63 15.46 -2.13
C CYS A 150 0.60 14.62 -2.54
N LEU A 151 0.95 14.66 -3.83
CA LEU A 151 1.99 13.80 -4.39
C LEU A 151 3.41 14.23 -4.00
N THR A 152 3.64 15.48 -3.54
CA THR A 152 4.94 15.90 -2.98
C THR A 152 5.45 14.96 -1.87
N CYS A 153 4.53 14.35 -1.13
CA CYS A 153 4.82 13.35 -0.11
C CYS A 153 4.46 11.92 -0.57
N HIS A 154 3.28 11.74 -1.18
CA HIS A 154 2.77 10.41 -1.48
C HIS A 154 3.49 9.71 -2.64
N ALA A 155 3.94 10.45 -3.65
CA ALA A 155 4.75 9.90 -4.74
C ALA A 155 6.20 9.64 -4.31
N PHE A 156 6.73 10.44 -3.38
CA PHE A 156 8.13 10.38 -2.93
C PHE A 156 8.36 9.51 -1.69
N ALA A 157 7.31 8.84 -1.20
CA ALA A 157 7.41 7.94 -0.07
C ALA A 157 8.45 6.84 -0.34
N GLY A 158 9.31 6.55 0.64
CA GLY A 158 10.40 5.58 0.51
C GLY A 158 11.73 6.16 0.01
N GLY A 159 11.77 7.47 -0.29
CA GLY A 159 13.01 8.20 -0.58
C GLY A 159 13.16 8.68 -2.02
N GLY A 160 12.14 8.54 -2.86
CA GLY A 160 12.17 8.94 -4.26
C GLY A 160 10.81 8.76 -4.94
N ASN A 161 10.66 9.36 -6.12
CA ASN A 161 9.43 9.30 -6.91
C ASN A 161 9.11 7.86 -7.34
N GLY A 162 7.91 7.37 -7.04
CA GLY A 162 7.49 6.02 -7.38
C GLY A 162 8.16 4.91 -6.56
N VAL A 163 9.05 5.22 -5.58
CA VAL A 163 9.80 4.20 -4.81
C VAL A 163 8.84 3.26 -4.06
N LYS A 164 8.03 3.81 -3.16
CA LYS A 164 7.14 3.00 -2.33
C LYS A 164 5.85 2.67 -3.06
N ARG A 165 5.13 3.69 -3.53
CA ARG A 165 3.85 3.54 -4.23
C ARG A 165 4.11 3.32 -5.72
N GLY A 166 4.26 2.06 -6.13
CA GLY A 166 4.49 1.72 -7.54
C GLY A 166 3.28 2.00 -8.46
N ASP A 167 2.13 2.38 -7.90
CA ASP A 167 0.92 2.79 -8.61
C ASP A 167 0.72 4.31 -8.64
N LEU A 168 1.61 5.10 -8.02
CA LEU A 168 1.53 6.56 -7.96
C LEU A 168 2.89 7.21 -8.20
N SER A 169 2.92 8.23 -9.03
CA SER A 169 4.14 9.01 -9.28
C SER A 169 3.80 10.46 -9.59
N MET A 170 4.81 11.31 -9.62
CA MET A 170 4.71 12.67 -10.12
C MET A 170 5.55 12.82 -11.40
N SER A 171 5.17 13.73 -12.30
CA SER A 171 6.11 14.24 -13.31
C SER A 171 7.38 14.77 -12.65
N GLY A 172 8.51 14.76 -13.36
CA GLY A 172 9.79 15.19 -12.82
C GLY A 172 10.88 14.24 -13.24
N THR A 173 11.32 13.36 -12.34
CA THR A 173 12.40 12.41 -12.58
C THR A 173 12.06 11.06 -11.98
N ASP A 174 12.41 9.98 -12.67
CA ASP A 174 12.26 8.61 -12.19
C ASP A 174 13.47 8.13 -11.36
N LEU A 175 13.52 6.85 -10.99
CA LEU A 175 14.60 6.31 -10.18
C LEU A 175 15.93 6.08 -10.91
N HIS A 176 15.93 6.13 -12.24
CA HIS A 176 17.14 6.10 -13.06
C HIS A 176 17.67 7.51 -13.38
N GLY A 177 17.03 8.56 -12.87
CA GLY A 177 17.39 9.93 -13.21
C GLY A 177 16.83 10.39 -14.55
N VAL A 178 15.89 9.64 -15.15
CA VAL A 178 15.27 9.97 -16.44
C VAL A 178 14.13 10.96 -16.23
N PRO A 179 14.07 12.06 -17.02
CA PRO A 179 12.96 12.99 -16.95
C PRO A 179 11.62 12.34 -17.30
N LEU A 180 10.61 12.58 -16.45
CA LEU A 180 9.24 12.15 -16.63
C LEU A 180 8.37 13.36 -16.98
N ALA A 181 7.95 13.44 -18.23
CA ALA A 181 7.03 14.49 -18.67
C ALA A 181 5.66 14.37 -17.98
N GLU A 182 5.23 13.14 -17.71
CA GLU A 182 3.94 12.85 -17.09
C GLU A 182 4.07 11.98 -15.84
N GLY A 183 3.15 12.18 -14.89
CA GLY A 183 2.88 11.33 -13.74
C GLY A 183 1.45 11.52 -13.25
N SER A 184 1.07 10.98 -12.10
CA SER A 184 -0.30 11.06 -11.57
C SER A 184 -0.81 12.50 -11.39
N ASN A 185 0.08 13.48 -11.22
CA ASN A 185 -0.30 14.90 -11.13
C ASN A 185 -0.79 15.48 -12.48
N ASN A 186 -0.23 15.06 -13.62
CA ASN A 186 -0.45 15.70 -14.92
C ASN A 186 -0.66 14.76 -16.11
N ASN A 187 -0.85 13.45 -15.89
CA ASN A 187 -1.04 12.48 -16.96
C ASN A 187 -2.18 12.85 -17.93
N THR A 188 -1.93 12.60 -19.21
CA THR A 188 -2.93 12.73 -20.28
C THR A 188 -3.22 11.40 -20.99
N ASP A 189 -2.42 10.36 -20.71
CA ASP A 189 -2.64 9.00 -21.20
C ASP A 189 -3.71 8.26 -20.37
N PRO A 190 -4.86 7.85 -20.94
CA PRO A 190 -5.87 7.08 -20.21
C PRO A 190 -5.38 5.69 -19.81
N ASN A 191 -4.31 5.18 -20.43
CA ASN A 191 -3.67 3.96 -19.99
C ASN A 191 -2.69 4.18 -18.84
N PHE A 192 -2.42 5.43 -18.42
CA PHE A 192 -1.70 5.73 -17.19
C PHE A 192 -2.61 5.66 -15.97
N ASP A 193 -3.67 6.46 -15.93
CA ASP A 193 -4.77 6.33 -14.95
C ASP A 193 -6.03 7.02 -15.49
N VAL A 194 -7.10 6.28 -15.77
CA VAL A 194 -8.34 6.84 -16.35
C VAL A 194 -9.03 7.85 -15.44
N HIS A 195 -8.90 7.71 -14.12
CA HIS A 195 -9.58 8.57 -13.16
C HIS A 195 -8.85 9.90 -13.02
N MET A 196 -7.51 9.87 -12.99
CA MET A 196 -6.67 11.07 -12.87
C MET A 196 -6.26 11.67 -14.22
N ASN A 197 -6.72 11.14 -15.35
CA ASN A 197 -6.39 11.65 -16.68
C ASN A 197 -6.98 13.05 -16.90
N LYS A 198 -6.10 14.03 -17.18
CA LYS A 198 -6.48 15.43 -17.48
C LYS A 198 -7.29 15.62 -18.76
N ALA A 199 -7.17 14.71 -19.72
CA ALA A 199 -7.98 14.66 -20.94
C ALA A 199 -9.30 13.90 -20.73
N GLY A 200 -9.54 13.35 -19.53
CA GLY A 200 -10.70 12.55 -19.17
C GLY A 200 -11.41 13.06 -17.92
N ALA A 201 -11.59 12.19 -16.93
CA ALA A 201 -12.34 12.51 -15.71
C ALA A 201 -11.65 13.55 -14.80
N ASP A 202 -10.32 13.68 -14.92
CA ASP A 202 -9.47 14.63 -14.19
C ASP A 202 -9.77 14.69 -12.67
N LEU A 203 -10.04 13.54 -12.05
CA LEU A 203 -10.40 13.48 -10.64
C LEU A 203 -9.24 13.90 -9.75
N SER A 204 -9.56 14.69 -8.75
CA SER A 204 -8.65 15.02 -7.64
C SER A 204 -8.58 13.87 -6.64
N CYS A 205 -7.53 13.82 -5.82
CA CYS A 205 -7.40 12.77 -4.79
C CYS A 205 -8.62 12.72 -3.86
N GLN A 206 -9.09 13.90 -3.45
CA GLN A 206 -10.24 14.10 -2.57
C GLN A 206 -11.59 13.72 -3.19
N SER A 207 -11.65 13.47 -4.50
CA SER A 207 -12.84 12.93 -5.14
C SER A 207 -13.14 11.49 -4.67
N CYS A 208 -12.12 10.76 -4.24
CA CYS A 208 -12.24 9.41 -3.67
C CYS A 208 -11.85 9.38 -2.18
N HIS A 209 -10.74 10.02 -1.83
CA HIS A 209 -10.29 10.21 -0.45
C HIS A 209 -11.06 11.34 0.21
N THR A 210 -12.31 11.10 0.55
CA THR A 210 -13.18 12.13 1.14
C THR A 210 -12.68 12.57 2.52
N PHE A 211 -12.47 13.88 2.66
CA PHE A 211 -12.07 14.51 3.90
C PHE A 211 -13.29 15.09 4.64
N GLU A 212 -13.41 14.75 5.91
CA GLU A 212 -14.36 15.36 6.85
C GLU A 212 -13.60 15.72 8.12
N ASN A 213 -13.71 16.97 8.57
CA ASN A 213 -12.97 17.48 9.73
C ASN A 213 -11.47 17.13 9.65
N HIS A 214 -10.86 17.35 8.47
CA HIS A 214 -9.48 17.02 8.13
C HIS A 214 -9.04 15.54 8.28
N LYS A 215 -9.98 14.62 8.55
CA LYS A 215 -9.75 13.17 8.56
C LYS A 215 -10.14 12.57 7.22
N THR A 216 -9.39 11.56 6.77
CA THR A 216 -9.62 10.92 5.47
C THR A 216 -9.90 9.42 5.57
N ILE A 217 -10.62 8.89 4.59
CA ILE A 217 -10.76 7.45 4.38
C ILE A 217 -9.73 6.96 3.34
N GLY A 218 -9.58 5.65 3.19
CA GLY A 218 -8.70 5.05 2.19
C GLY A 218 -7.42 4.45 2.77
N ARG A 219 -7.59 3.45 3.63
CA ARG A 219 -6.53 2.62 4.19
C ARG A 219 -6.26 1.42 3.28
N GLY A 220 -5.00 1.23 2.88
CA GLY A 220 -4.50 0.00 2.25
C GLY A 220 -4.01 -1.03 3.27
N SER A 221 -3.68 -2.25 2.82
CA SER A 221 -3.22 -3.33 3.71
C SER A 221 -1.96 -2.99 4.51
N ASP A 222 -1.05 -2.19 3.94
CA ASP A 222 0.24 -1.81 4.54
C ASP A 222 0.14 -0.64 5.53
N LEU A 223 -1.04 -0.01 5.60
CA LEU A 223 -1.31 1.09 6.53
C LEU A 223 -1.93 0.52 7.81
N ARG A 224 -1.57 1.12 8.94
CA ARG A 224 -2.03 0.65 10.27
C ARG A 224 -3.24 1.44 10.75
N PRO A 225 -3.12 2.76 11.02
CA PRO A 225 -4.25 3.53 11.54
C PRO A 225 -5.36 3.74 10.52
N THR A 226 -6.59 3.75 11.02
CA THR A 226 -7.77 4.27 10.33
C THR A 226 -8.01 5.69 10.85
N ASP A 227 -7.94 6.67 9.96
CA ASP A 227 -7.99 8.08 10.35
C ASP A 227 -9.43 8.52 10.70
N ASP A 228 -10.41 8.07 9.93
CA ASP A 228 -11.84 8.27 10.21
C ASP A 228 -12.52 6.97 10.62
N LEU A 229 -12.63 6.74 11.93
CA LEU A 229 -13.27 5.54 12.47
C LEU A 229 -14.79 5.49 12.21
N ALA A 230 -15.45 6.63 12.04
CA ALA A 230 -16.89 6.69 11.89
C ALA A 230 -17.31 6.30 10.46
N ARG A 231 -16.55 6.75 9.46
CA ARG A 231 -16.77 6.39 8.05
C ARG A 231 -16.04 5.11 7.64
N GLY A 232 -15.09 4.65 8.46
CA GLY A 232 -14.34 3.42 8.25
C GLY A 232 -13.15 3.61 7.30
N ALA A 233 -12.51 2.50 6.96
CA ALA A 233 -11.20 2.54 6.32
C ALA A 233 -11.25 2.48 4.78
N GLU A 234 -12.41 2.21 4.17
CA GLU A 234 -12.51 1.82 2.77
C GLU A 234 -12.85 2.95 1.81
N ILE A 235 -12.16 2.97 0.66
CA ILE A 235 -12.66 3.57 -0.58
C ILE A 235 -13.16 2.44 -1.47
N SER A 236 -14.43 2.51 -1.86
CA SER A 236 -15.07 1.47 -2.67
C SER A 236 -15.27 1.94 -4.10
N CYS A 237 -14.90 1.10 -5.08
CA CYS A 237 -15.11 1.38 -6.50
C CYS A 237 -16.60 1.57 -6.81
N VAL A 238 -17.49 0.87 -6.10
CA VAL A 238 -18.94 0.92 -6.35
C VAL A 238 -19.63 2.15 -5.76
N THR A 239 -18.90 3.02 -5.08
CA THR A 239 -19.40 4.37 -4.76
C THR A 239 -19.73 5.16 -6.05
N CYS A 240 -18.93 4.98 -7.10
CA CYS A 240 -19.19 5.59 -8.42
C CYS A 240 -19.68 4.57 -9.45
N HIS A 241 -19.22 3.31 -9.35
CA HIS A 241 -19.63 2.21 -10.23
C HIS A 241 -20.77 1.40 -9.62
N THR A 242 -21.88 2.07 -9.29
CA THR A 242 -23.01 1.46 -8.60
C THR A 242 -23.53 0.23 -9.35
N GLY A 243 -23.66 -0.89 -8.64
CA GLY A 243 -24.19 -2.14 -9.19
C GLY A 243 -23.19 -3.02 -9.93
N PHE A 244 -21.91 -2.63 -10.03
CA PHE A 244 -20.87 -3.47 -10.64
C PHE A 244 -20.35 -4.58 -9.71
N ASP A 245 -20.69 -4.55 -8.43
CA ASP A 245 -20.33 -5.55 -7.42
C ASP A 245 -21.31 -6.73 -7.34
N VAL A 246 -22.42 -6.68 -8.09
CA VAL A 246 -23.40 -7.76 -8.15
C VAL A 246 -23.31 -8.53 -9.46
N LYS A 247 -23.72 -9.81 -9.42
CA LYS A 247 -23.79 -10.66 -10.60
C LYS A 247 -24.79 -10.06 -11.60
N GLY A 248 -24.31 -9.69 -12.77
CA GLY A 248 -25.07 -9.07 -13.86
C GLY A 248 -24.85 -7.57 -14.00
N GLY A 249 -24.07 -6.96 -13.09
CA GLY A 249 -23.77 -5.53 -13.09
C GLY A 249 -23.06 -5.03 -14.35
N HIS A 250 -22.02 -5.75 -14.77
CA HIS A 250 -21.29 -5.43 -16.00
C HIS A 250 -22.21 -5.58 -17.23
N ALA A 251 -23.02 -6.65 -17.27
CA ALA A 251 -24.01 -6.85 -18.31
C ALA A 251 -25.05 -5.72 -18.38
N ALA A 252 -25.58 -5.31 -17.23
CA ALA A 252 -26.57 -4.23 -17.13
C ALA A 252 -25.98 -2.88 -17.57
N ALA A 253 -24.69 -2.65 -17.32
CA ALA A 253 -23.98 -1.47 -17.79
C ALA A 253 -23.59 -1.52 -19.29
N GLY A 254 -23.97 -2.58 -20.01
CA GLY A 254 -23.63 -2.76 -21.42
C GLY A 254 -22.14 -3.00 -21.66
N ALA A 255 -21.40 -3.48 -20.66
CA ALA A 255 -19.99 -3.79 -20.83
C ALA A 255 -19.80 -4.92 -21.86
N ASN A 256 -18.79 -4.77 -22.71
CA ASN A 256 -18.44 -5.78 -23.72
C ASN A 256 -18.07 -7.14 -23.11
N ARG A 257 -17.69 -7.16 -21.83
CA ARG A 257 -17.26 -8.34 -21.07
C ARG A 257 -18.12 -8.48 -19.82
N THR A 258 -18.99 -9.49 -19.80
CA THR A 258 -19.95 -9.76 -18.72
C THR A 258 -19.58 -10.98 -17.89
N ASP A 259 -18.58 -11.74 -18.31
CA ASP A 259 -18.02 -12.87 -17.57
C ASP A 259 -17.38 -12.45 -16.23
N ALA A 260 -16.94 -11.19 -16.14
CA ALA A 260 -16.52 -10.55 -14.89
C ALA A 260 -17.59 -10.62 -13.78
N ASP A 261 -18.88 -10.63 -14.14
CA ASP A 261 -19.99 -10.71 -13.17
C ASP A 261 -19.96 -11.96 -12.28
N ARG A 262 -19.28 -13.02 -12.71
CA ARG A 262 -19.10 -14.24 -11.89
C ARG A 262 -17.95 -14.14 -10.89
N HIS A 263 -17.08 -13.14 -11.04
CA HIS A 263 -15.84 -12.99 -10.27
C HIS A 263 -15.97 -11.98 -9.13
N VAL A 264 -16.81 -10.95 -9.26
CA VAL A 264 -16.91 -9.81 -8.33
C VAL A 264 -17.17 -10.16 -6.86
N ALA A 265 -17.74 -11.34 -6.60
CA ALA A 265 -17.92 -11.86 -5.25
C ALA A 265 -16.60 -12.26 -4.57
N ARG A 266 -15.58 -12.65 -5.35
CA ARG A 266 -14.32 -13.25 -4.88
C ARG A 266 -13.06 -12.57 -5.41
N VAL A 267 -13.18 -11.69 -6.41
CA VAL A 267 -12.08 -10.94 -7.02
C VAL A 267 -12.40 -9.44 -6.91
N SER A 268 -11.45 -8.65 -6.42
CA SER A 268 -11.65 -7.20 -6.32
C SER A 268 -11.62 -6.52 -7.68
N CYS A 269 -12.27 -5.35 -7.78
CA CYS A 269 -12.22 -4.53 -8.99
C CYS A 269 -10.77 -4.23 -9.38
N GLN A 270 -9.92 -3.90 -8.39
CA GLN A 270 -8.50 -3.64 -8.58
C GLN A 270 -7.78 -4.84 -9.22
N ALA A 271 -8.07 -6.07 -8.80
CA ALA A 271 -7.36 -7.24 -9.33
C ALA A 271 -7.61 -7.44 -10.83
N CYS A 272 -8.82 -7.11 -11.31
CA CYS A 272 -9.16 -7.16 -12.73
C CYS A 272 -8.65 -5.94 -13.51
N HIS A 273 -8.70 -4.76 -12.90
CA HIS A 273 -8.47 -3.46 -13.53
C HIS A 273 -7.07 -2.87 -13.30
N ILE A 274 -6.19 -3.53 -12.57
CA ILE A 274 -4.77 -3.15 -12.44
C ILE A 274 -3.93 -4.29 -13.01
N ASP A 275 -3.65 -4.19 -14.31
CA ASP A 275 -2.99 -5.25 -15.08
C ASP A 275 -1.51 -5.29 -14.77
N ARG A 276 -0.91 -4.10 -14.80
CA ARG A 276 0.50 -3.85 -14.51
C ARG A 276 0.60 -2.55 -13.74
N TYR A 277 1.46 -2.55 -12.74
CA TYR A 277 1.85 -1.34 -12.03
C TYR A 277 3.27 -0.95 -12.44
N ALA A 278 3.87 0.03 -11.76
CA ALA A 278 5.17 0.57 -12.08
C ALA A 278 5.24 1.12 -13.52
N LYS A 279 4.20 1.87 -13.92
CA LYS A 279 4.20 2.67 -15.17
C LYS A 279 5.31 3.74 -15.16
N VAL A 280 5.75 4.08 -13.95
CA VAL A 280 7.04 4.68 -13.65
C VAL A 280 7.81 3.67 -12.80
N THR A 281 9.14 3.61 -12.98
CA THR A 281 10.03 2.68 -12.27
C THR A 281 9.82 2.71 -10.76
N THR A 282 9.94 1.56 -10.13
CA THR A 282 9.71 1.38 -8.69
C THR A 282 10.72 0.42 -8.08
N GLU A 283 11.03 0.61 -6.80
CA GLU A 283 11.91 -0.29 -6.05
C GLU A 283 11.18 -1.60 -5.73
N ILE A 284 11.78 -2.74 -6.08
CA ILE A 284 11.27 -4.08 -5.72
C ILE A 284 12.12 -4.79 -4.67
N ASN A 285 13.41 -4.45 -4.56
CA ASN A 285 14.28 -4.96 -3.52
C ASN A 285 15.27 -3.88 -3.05
N ARG A 286 15.68 -3.96 -1.78
CA ARG A 286 16.66 -3.06 -1.17
C ARG A 286 17.61 -3.85 -0.29
N ASP A 287 18.91 -3.63 -0.44
CA ASP A 287 19.92 -4.24 0.43
C ASP A 287 20.73 -3.15 1.13
N TRP A 288 20.54 -3.04 2.45
CA TRP A 288 21.21 -2.02 3.27
C TRP A 288 22.72 -2.26 3.44
N ARG A 289 23.22 -3.44 3.09
CA ARG A 289 24.64 -3.79 3.22
C ARG A 289 25.51 -3.17 2.14
N TYR A 290 24.90 -2.68 1.06
CA TYR A 290 25.62 -2.24 -0.14
C TYR A 290 25.22 -0.83 -0.56
N THR A 291 26.15 -0.14 -1.20
CA THR A 291 25.93 1.14 -1.88
C THR A 291 25.20 0.93 -3.22
N PRO A 292 24.79 1.99 -3.93
CA PRO A 292 24.07 1.85 -5.21
C PRO A 292 24.89 1.10 -6.26
N ASP A 293 26.22 1.21 -6.20
CA ASP A 293 27.17 0.53 -7.09
C ASP A 293 27.51 -0.90 -6.63
N SER A 294 26.71 -1.47 -5.72
CA SER A 294 26.88 -2.82 -5.16
C SER A 294 28.19 -3.05 -4.40
N ASN A 295 28.87 -1.99 -3.95
CA ASN A 295 30.03 -2.08 -3.05
C ASN A 295 29.57 -2.18 -1.59
N PRO A 296 30.35 -2.80 -0.68
CA PRO A 296 30.03 -2.78 0.74
C PRO A 296 29.83 -1.35 1.27
N ALA A 297 28.78 -1.14 2.06
CA ALA A 297 28.50 0.14 2.70
C ALA A 297 29.35 0.30 3.98
N ASP A 298 30.66 0.47 3.81
CA ASP A 298 31.65 0.62 4.89
C ASP A 298 31.99 2.09 5.20
N GLY A 299 31.30 3.03 4.57
CA GLY A 299 31.51 4.47 4.69
C GLY A 299 32.60 5.05 3.79
N THR A 300 33.34 4.23 3.04
CA THR A 300 34.39 4.74 2.12
C THR A 300 33.82 5.60 0.99
N ALA A 301 32.64 5.24 0.48
CA ALA A 301 31.91 6.03 -0.52
C ALA A 301 31.19 7.25 0.07
N GLY A 302 31.16 7.37 1.41
CA GLY A 302 30.37 8.37 2.12
C GLY A 302 28.84 8.13 2.04
N PRO A 303 28.06 9.10 2.55
CA PRO A 303 26.59 8.99 2.61
C PRO A 303 25.97 8.85 1.22
N SER A 304 25.19 7.78 1.03
CA SER A 304 24.49 7.48 -0.23
C SER A 304 23.23 6.68 0.04
N HIS A 305 22.40 6.45 -0.99
CA HIS A 305 21.29 5.50 -0.89
C HIS A 305 21.84 4.06 -0.84
N PRO A 306 21.13 3.09 -0.23
CA PRO A 306 21.52 1.69 -0.32
C PRO A 306 21.34 1.13 -1.72
N TYR A 307 21.84 -0.08 -1.97
CA TYR A 307 21.57 -0.83 -3.19
C TYR A 307 20.06 -1.05 -3.38
N LEU A 308 19.58 -0.76 -4.58
CA LEU A 308 18.19 -0.93 -4.98
C LEU A 308 18.11 -1.79 -6.23
N GLU A 309 17.16 -2.74 -6.24
CA GLU A 309 16.67 -3.35 -7.46
C GLU A 309 15.42 -2.59 -7.91
N ILE A 310 15.46 -2.08 -9.13
CA ILE A 310 14.43 -1.21 -9.69
C ILE A 310 13.88 -1.89 -10.95
N LEU A 311 12.56 -1.94 -11.06
CA LEU A 311 11.85 -2.48 -12.22
C LEU A 311 10.72 -1.55 -12.65
N ASP A 312 10.26 -1.71 -13.88
CA ASP A 312 9.05 -1.10 -14.42
C ASP A 312 8.07 -2.16 -14.94
N ASN A 313 6.85 -1.70 -15.24
CA ASN A 313 5.83 -2.46 -15.93
C ASN A 313 5.64 -3.86 -15.32
N ILE A 314 5.32 -3.96 -14.03
CA ILE A 314 5.38 -5.21 -13.26
C ILE A 314 3.97 -5.80 -13.09
N LEU A 315 3.86 -7.13 -13.14
CA LEU A 315 2.63 -7.84 -12.78
C LEU A 315 2.40 -7.79 -11.26
N PRO A 316 1.19 -7.47 -10.78
CA PRO A 316 0.87 -7.62 -9.37
C PRO A 316 1.04 -9.06 -8.88
N VAL A 317 1.37 -9.22 -7.60
CA VAL A 317 1.16 -10.48 -6.90
C VAL A 317 -0.25 -10.46 -6.31
N TYR A 318 -1.01 -11.51 -6.56
CA TYR A 318 -2.37 -11.62 -6.04
C TYR A 318 -2.39 -12.37 -4.70
N LYS A 319 -3.11 -11.83 -3.72
CA LYS A 319 -3.34 -12.49 -2.42
C LYS A 319 -4.78 -12.29 -1.97
N PHE A 320 -5.30 -13.25 -1.21
CA PHE A 320 -6.58 -13.09 -0.55
C PHE A 320 -6.46 -12.07 0.57
N TRP A 321 -7.43 -11.16 0.62
CA TRP A 321 -7.51 -10.14 1.66
C TRP A 321 -8.95 -9.98 2.12
N ASN A 322 -9.16 -10.08 3.43
CA ASN A 322 -10.44 -9.88 4.11
C ASN A 322 -10.56 -8.47 4.74
N ARG A 323 -9.73 -7.53 4.25
CA ARG A 323 -9.60 -6.13 4.73
C ARG A 323 -8.83 -5.95 6.04
N THR A 324 -8.47 -7.02 6.74
CA THR A 324 -7.58 -6.97 7.92
C THR A 324 -6.13 -7.30 7.56
N SER A 325 -5.17 -6.80 8.34
CA SER A 325 -3.73 -7.00 8.07
C SER A 325 -2.97 -7.43 9.32
N ASN A 326 -1.90 -8.19 9.15
CA ASN A 326 -0.92 -8.45 10.19
C ASN A 326 0.42 -7.82 9.77
N ASN A 327 0.77 -6.69 10.38
CA ASN A 327 1.95 -5.92 10.01
C ASN A 327 2.87 -5.84 11.24
N TYR A 328 4.12 -6.26 11.08
CA TYR A 328 5.12 -6.23 12.14
C TYR A 328 5.22 -4.84 12.79
N LEU A 329 5.26 -4.80 14.12
CA LEU A 329 5.50 -3.59 14.90
C LEU A 329 6.91 -3.61 15.50
N LEU A 330 7.52 -2.44 15.63
CA LEU A 330 8.84 -2.31 16.23
C LEU A 330 8.80 -2.88 17.67
N GLY A 331 9.66 -3.86 17.94
CA GLY A 331 9.71 -4.58 19.22
C GLY A 331 9.02 -5.95 19.21
N ASP A 332 8.26 -6.29 18.16
CA ASP A 332 7.67 -7.61 17.98
C ASP A 332 8.76 -8.67 17.78
N VAL A 333 8.50 -9.90 18.23
CA VAL A 333 9.31 -11.05 17.82
C VAL A 333 8.96 -11.36 16.37
N ALA A 334 9.94 -11.26 15.47
CA ALA A 334 9.73 -11.52 14.05
C ALA A 334 9.47 -13.02 13.82
N VAL A 335 8.45 -13.32 13.02
CA VAL A 335 8.07 -14.68 12.65
C VAL A 335 8.31 -14.85 11.15
N MET A 336 9.10 -15.85 10.78
CA MET A 336 9.37 -16.16 9.38
C MET A 336 8.12 -16.73 8.70
N ASP A 337 7.87 -16.32 7.48
CA ASP A 337 6.89 -16.98 6.61
C ASP A 337 7.53 -18.26 6.02
N PRO A 338 6.98 -19.46 6.30
CA PRO A 338 7.55 -20.71 5.81
C PRO A 338 7.42 -20.88 4.29
N GLU A 339 6.52 -20.16 3.62
CA GLU A 339 6.35 -20.24 2.17
C GLU A 339 7.45 -19.48 1.43
N THR A 340 7.85 -18.32 1.94
CA THR A 340 8.81 -17.43 1.27
C THR A 340 10.20 -17.48 1.90
N GLY A 341 10.32 -17.92 3.16
CA GLY A 341 11.53 -17.82 3.96
C GLY A 341 11.86 -16.39 4.43
N GLY A 342 10.99 -15.41 4.14
CA GLY A 342 11.14 -14.02 4.53
C GLY A 342 10.43 -13.70 5.85
N TYR A 343 10.73 -12.53 6.42
CA TYR A 343 10.04 -11.99 7.59
C TYR A 343 9.06 -10.87 7.16
N PRO A 344 7.75 -11.11 7.19
CA PRO A 344 6.76 -10.14 6.72
C PRO A 344 6.70 -8.91 7.63
N THR A 345 6.86 -7.74 7.02
CA THR A 345 6.60 -6.44 7.67
C THR A 345 5.19 -5.92 7.35
N SER A 346 4.55 -6.45 6.30
CA SER A 346 3.16 -6.22 5.95
C SER A 346 2.56 -7.46 5.28
N LYS A 347 1.54 -8.06 5.89
CA LYS A 347 0.86 -9.25 5.37
C LYS A 347 -0.67 -9.05 5.34
N PRO A 348 -1.32 -9.08 4.17
CA PRO A 348 -2.78 -9.13 4.09
C PRO A 348 -3.27 -10.43 4.75
N VAL A 349 -4.33 -10.33 5.55
CA VAL A 349 -5.00 -11.50 6.13
C VAL A 349 -6.18 -11.87 5.26
N GLY A 350 -6.35 -13.16 5.02
CA GLY A 350 -7.48 -13.70 4.31
C GLY A 350 -7.10 -14.96 3.55
N ASP A 351 -8.10 -15.75 3.20
CA ASP A 351 -7.94 -16.94 2.39
C ASP A 351 -9.09 -17.06 1.39
N ILE A 352 -9.14 -18.20 0.69
CA ILE A 352 -10.16 -18.49 -0.30
C ILE A 352 -11.58 -18.43 0.28
N ASN A 353 -11.77 -18.64 1.58
CA ASN A 353 -13.08 -18.70 2.23
C ASN A 353 -13.56 -17.33 2.71
N ASN A 354 -12.67 -16.53 3.29
CA ASN A 354 -13.04 -15.26 3.93
C ASN A 354 -12.49 -13.99 3.23
N GLY A 355 -11.70 -14.12 2.17
CA GLY A 355 -11.11 -13.01 1.43
C GLY A 355 -11.65 -12.84 0.02
N LYS A 356 -11.33 -11.68 -0.58
CA LYS A 356 -11.31 -11.49 -2.04
C LYS A 356 -9.86 -11.42 -2.51
N LEU A 357 -9.62 -11.76 -3.77
CA LEU A 357 -8.32 -11.61 -4.40
C LEU A 357 -8.05 -10.14 -4.68
N TYR A 358 -6.92 -9.61 -4.20
CA TYR A 358 -6.46 -8.24 -4.43
C TYR A 358 -5.05 -8.22 -5.04
N PRO A 359 -4.72 -7.17 -5.82
CA PRO A 359 -3.39 -6.99 -6.39
C PRO A 359 -2.47 -6.26 -5.39
N PHE A 360 -1.26 -6.78 -5.22
CA PHE A 360 -0.24 -6.19 -4.37
C PHE A 360 1.05 -5.99 -5.15
N LYS A 361 1.71 -4.86 -4.85
CA LYS A 361 3.16 -4.77 -5.04
C LYS A 361 3.81 -5.63 -3.96
N TYR A 362 4.57 -6.62 -4.40
CA TYR A 362 5.45 -7.39 -3.54
C TYR A 362 6.85 -6.80 -3.57
N LYS A 363 7.44 -6.59 -2.39
CA LYS A 363 8.73 -5.94 -2.24
C LYS A 363 9.51 -6.56 -1.10
N THR A 364 10.79 -6.81 -1.33
CA THR A 364 11.70 -7.39 -0.35
C THR A 364 12.77 -6.40 0.13
N ALA A 365 13.42 -6.70 1.24
CA ALA A 365 14.66 -6.03 1.63
C ALA A 365 15.54 -6.92 2.50
N VAL A 366 16.84 -6.65 2.51
CA VAL A 366 17.78 -7.23 3.46
C VAL A 366 18.04 -6.21 4.57
N GLN A 367 17.62 -6.53 5.79
CA GLN A 367 17.70 -5.64 6.95
C GLN A 367 18.14 -6.39 8.22
N PRO A 368 18.69 -5.69 9.23
CA PRO A 368 19.24 -6.33 10.41
C PRO A 368 18.15 -6.76 11.39
N MET A 369 18.42 -7.84 12.11
CA MET A 369 17.60 -8.39 13.18
C MET A 369 18.49 -8.83 14.34
N VAL A 370 18.09 -8.53 15.57
CA VAL A 370 18.79 -9.01 16.77
C VAL A 370 18.73 -10.54 16.79
N THR A 371 19.89 -11.19 16.88
CA THR A 371 19.99 -12.65 16.74
C THR A 371 19.34 -13.39 17.92
N SER A 372 19.44 -12.83 19.12
CA SER A 372 19.06 -13.48 20.38
C SER A 372 17.54 -13.53 20.58
N ASP A 373 16.82 -12.45 20.25
CA ASP A 373 15.39 -12.29 20.51
C ASP A 373 14.51 -12.09 19.27
N LYS A 374 15.14 -12.09 18.08
CA LYS A 374 14.49 -12.02 16.77
C LYS A 374 13.68 -10.73 16.54
N ARG A 375 14.10 -9.60 17.13
CA ARG A 375 13.51 -8.29 16.82
C ARG A 375 14.24 -7.62 15.66
N LEU A 376 13.49 -7.18 14.65
CA LEU A 376 14.03 -6.35 13.57
C LEU A 376 14.61 -5.05 14.13
N VAL A 377 15.81 -4.71 13.68
CA VAL A 377 16.53 -3.50 14.08
C VAL A 377 16.05 -2.31 13.24
N ALA A 378 15.65 -1.23 13.91
CA ALA A 378 15.49 0.08 13.31
C ALA A 378 16.87 0.70 13.07
N LEU A 379 17.54 0.25 12.00
CA LEU A 379 18.81 0.82 11.54
C LEU A 379 18.69 2.35 11.45
N ASP A 380 19.67 3.07 11.99
CA ASP A 380 19.66 4.53 11.97
C ASP A 380 19.92 5.04 10.55
N THR A 381 18.82 5.28 9.85
CA THR A 381 18.88 5.73 8.47
C THR A 381 19.40 7.16 8.33
N TYR A 382 19.49 7.96 9.40
CA TYR A 382 20.13 9.27 9.35
C TYR A 382 21.65 9.11 9.28
N GLU A 383 22.20 8.28 10.18
CA GLU A 383 23.62 7.93 10.19
C GLU A 383 24.07 7.39 8.82
N TYR A 384 23.29 6.47 8.26
CA TYR A 384 23.56 5.91 6.93
C TYR A 384 23.46 6.97 5.80
N LEU A 385 22.32 7.67 5.69
CA LEU A 385 22.01 8.48 4.50
C LEU A 385 22.60 9.90 4.54
N LYS A 386 23.07 10.36 5.70
CA LYS A 386 23.49 11.76 5.91
C LYS A 386 24.83 11.94 6.61
N VAL A 387 25.33 10.94 7.34
CA VAL A 387 26.55 11.11 8.15
C VAL A 387 27.72 10.31 7.56
N SER A 388 27.67 8.98 7.63
CA SER A 388 28.83 8.14 7.29
C SER A 388 28.65 7.32 6.02
N GLY A 389 27.44 6.85 5.70
CA GLY A 389 27.26 5.79 4.69
C GLY A 389 27.81 4.43 5.13
N ASN A 390 28.06 4.25 6.43
CA ASN A 390 28.54 3.00 7.02
C ASN A 390 27.37 2.25 7.66
N VAL A 391 27.11 1.02 7.18
CA VAL A 391 26.01 0.19 7.65
C VAL A 391 26.20 -0.30 9.09
N ASP A 392 27.44 -0.62 9.49
CA ASP A 392 27.73 -1.10 10.85
C ASP A 392 27.54 0.03 11.88
N ALA A 393 27.97 1.25 11.55
CA ALA A 393 27.73 2.44 12.36
C ALA A 393 26.22 2.73 12.50
N ALA A 394 25.47 2.60 11.40
CA ALA A 394 24.03 2.79 11.40
C ALA A 394 23.28 1.71 12.19
N VAL A 395 23.75 0.46 12.16
CA VAL A 395 23.23 -0.63 12.99
C VAL A 395 23.51 -0.37 14.47
N ALA A 396 24.74 -0.02 14.82
CA ALA A 396 25.13 0.29 16.19
C ALA A 396 24.30 1.44 16.78
N SER A 397 24.15 2.55 16.05
CA SER A 397 23.28 3.68 16.46
C SER A 397 21.82 3.24 16.56
N GLY A 398 21.33 2.45 15.60
CA GLY A 398 19.95 1.92 15.61
C GLY A 398 19.67 1.04 16.84
N LEU A 399 20.61 0.20 17.23
CA LEU A 399 20.55 -0.63 18.44
C LEU A 399 20.47 0.23 19.70
N GLU A 400 21.34 1.24 19.84
CA GLU A 400 21.32 2.17 20.97
C GLU A 400 19.99 2.93 21.06
N ASN A 401 19.48 3.41 19.93
CA ASN A 401 18.17 4.07 19.87
C ASN A 401 17.02 3.14 20.31
N MET A 402 17.17 1.83 20.11
CA MET A 402 16.22 0.80 20.56
C MET A 402 16.48 0.33 22.01
N GLY A 403 17.53 0.84 22.68
CA GLY A 403 17.90 0.48 24.05
C GLY A 403 18.78 -0.76 24.18
N TYR A 404 19.34 -1.27 23.09
CA TYR A 404 20.34 -2.35 23.11
C TYR A 404 21.76 -1.78 23.24
N PRO A 405 22.74 -2.58 23.68
CA PRO A 405 24.15 -2.24 23.49
C PRO A 405 24.47 -2.09 21.99
N ALA A 406 25.31 -1.11 21.64
CA ALA A 406 25.79 -0.91 20.26
C ALA A 406 26.42 -2.16 19.62
N SER A 407 26.95 -3.07 20.45
CA SER A 407 27.59 -4.31 20.04
C SER A 407 26.67 -5.54 20.08
N GLU A 408 25.36 -5.37 20.26
CA GLU A 408 24.42 -6.49 20.27
C GLU A 408 24.52 -7.25 18.93
N PRO A 409 24.71 -8.59 18.95
CA PRO A 409 24.80 -9.37 17.72
C PRO A 409 23.53 -9.30 16.87
N VAL A 410 23.73 -9.03 15.58
CA VAL A 410 22.66 -9.03 14.57
C VAL A 410 22.92 -10.06 13.48
N GLU A 411 21.84 -10.52 12.88
CA GLU A 411 21.84 -11.26 11.64
C GLU A 411 21.09 -10.49 10.55
N TRP A 412 21.47 -10.70 9.29
CA TRP A 412 20.80 -10.09 8.14
C TRP A 412 19.70 -11.02 7.65
N VAL A 413 18.47 -10.50 7.62
CA VAL A 413 17.30 -11.26 7.19
C VAL A 413 16.64 -10.63 5.99
N LEU A 414 16.01 -11.47 5.17
CA LEU A 414 15.09 -11.03 4.13
C LEU A 414 13.77 -10.64 4.79
N THR A 415 13.35 -9.39 4.65
CA THR A 415 11.98 -8.97 4.97
C THR A 415 11.18 -8.78 3.70
N GLU A 416 9.87 -8.88 3.85
CA GLU A 416 8.93 -8.76 2.74
C GLU A 416 7.72 -7.89 3.11
N THR A 417 7.16 -7.23 2.10
CA THR A 417 6.01 -6.34 2.23
C THR A 417 5.07 -6.59 1.07
N TYR A 418 3.80 -6.86 1.40
CA TYR A 418 2.70 -6.71 0.45
C TYR A 418 2.05 -5.34 0.62
N GLN A 419 2.03 -4.59 -0.48
CA GLN A 419 1.46 -3.25 -0.52
C GLN A 419 0.32 -3.19 -1.54
N LEU A 420 -0.88 -2.85 -1.06
CA LEU A 420 -2.07 -2.83 -1.90
C LEU A 420 -1.91 -1.82 -3.06
N LEU A 421 -2.29 -2.25 -4.27
CA LEU A 421 -2.36 -1.40 -5.46
C LEU A 421 -3.80 -0.90 -5.65
N ASN A 422 -3.99 0.40 -5.82
CA ASN A 422 -5.32 1.02 -5.98
C ASN A 422 -5.41 2.05 -7.12
N HIS A 423 -4.26 2.55 -7.59
CA HIS A 423 -4.18 3.55 -8.65
C HIS A 423 -3.53 2.94 -9.90
N GLY A 424 -3.37 3.77 -10.94
CA GLY A 424 -2.83 3.33 -12.21
C GLY A 424 -3.82 2.47 -12.98
N ILE A 425 -5.13 2.73 -12.83
CA ILE A 425 -6.17 1.95 -13.51
C ILE A 425 -6.20 2.39 -14.99
N PRO A 426 -5.88 1.52 -15.97
CA PRO A 426 -5.97 1.83 -17.38
C PRO A 426 -7.43 1.73 -17.86
N THR A 427 -7.64 1.89 -19.17
CA THR A 427 -8.96 1.73 -19.78
C THR A 427 -9.52 0.32 -19.56
N ALA A 428 -10.82 0.21 -19.25
CA ALA A 428 -11.46 -1.06 -18.92
C ALA A 428 -11.45 -2.12 -20.05
N ALA A 429 -11.09 -1.74 -21.27
CA ALA A 429 -10.96 -2.66 -22.40
C ALA A 429 -9.78 -3.65 -22.27
N THR A 430 -8.88 -3.47 -21.29
CA THR A 430 -7.66 -4.29 -21.14
C THR A 430 -7.85 -5.54 -20.27
N VAL A 431 -9.06 -5.86 -19.80
CA VAL A 431 -9.28 -7.03 -18.92
C VAL A 431 -9.25 -8.36 -19.69
N ASP A 432 -8.12 -9.09 -19.57
CA ASP A 432 -7.89 -10.40 -20.18
C ASP A 432 -8.00 -11.56 -19.16
N CYS A 433 -8.67 -12.66 -19.55
CA CYS A 433 -8.74 -13.89 -18.78
C CYS A 433 -7.36 -14.52 -18.55
N LEU A 434 -6.46 -14.37 -19.52
CA LEU A 434 -5.13 -14.98 -19.52
C LEU A 434 -4.23 -14.44 -18.40
N LYS A 435 -4.64 -13.37 -17.72
CA LYS A 435 -3.99 -12.88 -16.49
C LYS A 435 -3.99 -13.92 -15.37
N CYS A 436 -5.06 -14.72 -15.26
CA CYS A 436 -5.21 -15.72 -14.21
C CYS A 436 -5.45 -17.13 -14.76
N HIS A 437 -6.08 -17.24 -15.92
CA HIS A 437 -6.48 -18.53 -16.49
C HIS A 437 -5.52 -18.96 -17.59
N GLN A 438 -4.92 -20.14 -17.39
CA GLN A 438 -4.16 -20.84 -18.41
C GLN A 438 -4.84 -22.16 -18.75
N SER A 439 -4.25 -22.95 -19.65
CA SER A 439 -4.66 -24.34 -19.82
C SER A 439 -4.51 -25.09 -18.51
N ILE A 440 -5.42 -26.03 -18.23
CA ILE A 440 -5.28 -26.87 -17.03
C ILE A 440 -4.06 -27.77 -17.23
N ASP A 441 -3.10 -27.65 -16.31
CA ASP A 441 -2.02 -28.60 -16.10
C ASP A 441 -2.09 -29.06 -14.64
N VAL A 442 -2.27 -30.36 -14.43
CA VAL A 442 -2.34 -30.96 -13.08
C VAL A 442 -0.97 -31.51 -12.63
N SER A 443 0.06 -31.39 -13.48
CA SER A 443 1.43 -31.81 -13.17
C SER A 443 2.28 -30.71 -12.54
N THR A 444 1.84 -29.46 -12.64
CA THR A 444 2.48 -28.29 -12.05
C THR A 444 1.45 -27.44 -11.32
N ASP A 445 1.89 -26.73 -10.28
CA ASP A 445 1.01 -25.83 -9.54
C ASP A 445 0.97 -24.46 -10.24
N SER A 446 -0.22 -24.04 -10.66
CA SER A 446 -0.46 -22.69 -11.15
C SER A 446 -0.52 -21.67 -10.01
N GLU A 447 -0.52 -20.37 -10.34
CA GLU A 447 -0.71 -19.31 -9.34
C GLU A 447 -2.03 -19.47 -8.56
N LEU A 448 -3.11 -19.91 -9.23
CA LEU A 448 -4.38 -20.19 -8.57
C LEU A 448 -4.27 -21.41 -7.64
N ASP A 449 -3.49 -22.42 -8.00
CA ASP A 449 -3.27 -23.59 -7.14
C ASP A 449 -2.55 -23.20 -5.85
N LEU A 450 -1.54 -22.33 -5.95
CA LEU A 450 -0.84 -21.74 -4.80
C LEU A 450 -1.75 -20.85 -3.93
N LEU A 451 -2.86 -20.36 -4.49
CA LEU A 451 -3.89 -19.62 -3.76
C LEU A 451 -4.95 -20.53 -3.12
N GLY A 452 -4.80 -21.86 -3.23
CA GLY A 452 -5.72 -22.84 -2.63
C GLY A 452 -6.77 -23.39 -3.57
N TYR A 453 -6.70 -23.12 -4.88
CA TYR A 453 -7.58 -23.74 -5.89
C TYR A 453 -7.10 -25.12 -6.35
N LYS A 454 -5.97 -25.61 -5.83
CA LYS A 454 -5.44 -26.92 -6.19
C LYS A 454 -6.46 -28.03 -5.97
N LEU A 455 -6.39 -29.08 -6.78
CA LEU A 455 -7.09 -30.32 -6.46
C LEU A 455 -6.60 -30.85 -5.11
N LYS A 456 -7.52 -31.32 -4.27
CA LYS A 456 -7.16 -31.82 -2.93
C LYS A 456 -6.40 -33.15 -2.96
N ASP A 457 -6.41 -33.83 -4.11
CA ASP A 457 -5.84 -35.17 -4.27
C ASP A 457 -5.52 -35.49 -5.74
N ASP A 458 -4.94 -36.66 -5.97
CA ASP A 458 -4.67 -37.19 -7.31
C ASP A 458 -5.94 -37.28 -8.16
N THR A 459 -5.80 -36.97 -9.46
CA THR A 459 -6.93 -36.97 -10.41
C THR A 459 -7.67 -38.31 -10.42
N SER A 460 -6.97 -39.44 -10.22
CA SER A 460 -7.55 -40.77 -10.15
C SER A 460 -8.51 -40.92 -8.96
N LEU A 461 -8.13 -40.44 -7.78
CA LEU A 461 -8.94 -40.45 -6.56
C LEU A 461 -10.10 -39.44 -6.66
N ILE A 462 -9.85 -38.25 -7.22
CA ILE A 462 -10.90 -37.26 -7.47
C ILE A 462 -11.97 -37.81 -8.43
N CYS A 463 -11.55 -38.42 -9.54
CA CYS A 463 -12.49 -39.00 -10.50
C CYS A 463 -13.27 -40.16 -9.89
N ALA A 464 -12.60 -41.05 -9.14
CA ALA A 464 -13.19 -42.27 -8.59
C ALA A 464 -14.38 -42.02 -7.66
N GLN A 465 -14.49 -40.82 -7.10
CA GLN A 465 -15.67 -40.37 -6.37
C GLN A 465 -16.95 -40.45 -7.20
N CYS A 466 -16.87 -40.37 -8.55
CA CYS A 466 -18.06 -40.40 -9.41
C CYS A 466 -18.02 -41.32 -10.63
N HIS A 467 -16.83 -41.63 -11.14
CA HIS A 467 -16.64 -42.51 -12.29
C HIS A 467 -15.19 -42.98 -12.38
N ARG A 468 -14.91 -44.02 -13.17
CA ARG A 468 -13.52 -44.39 -13.51
C ARG A 468 -12.70 -43.18 -13.94
N GLU A 469 -11.39 -43.21 -13.69
CA GLU A 469 -10.46 -42.14 -14.05
C GLU A 469 -10.62 -41.73 -15.52
N LYS A 470 -10.66 -40.43 -15.74
CA LYS A 470 -10.68 -39.82 -17.07
C LYS A 470 -9.61 -38.76 -17.13
N ARG A 471 -9.06 -38.56 -18.33
CA ARG A 471 -8.16 -37.43 -18.57
C ARG A 471 -8.87 -36.12 -18.24
N PRO A 472 -8.22 -35.21 -17.49
CA PRO A 472 -8.74 -33.88 -17.25
C PRO A 472 -9.10 -33.16 -18.55
N LYS A 473 -10.14 -32.34 -18.48
CA LYS A 473 -10.45 -31.42 -19.59
C LYS A 473 -9.34 -30.37 -19.70
N SER A 474 -9.13 -29.86 -20.92
CA SER A 474 -8.06 -28.88 -21.19
C SER A 474 -8.36 -27.47 -20.70
N SER A 475 -9.63 -27.13 -20.40
CA SER A 475 -10.02 -25.80 -19.93
C SER A 475 -10.76 -25.82 -18.60
N HIS A 476 -10.50 -24.78 -17.80
CA HIS A 476 -11.16 -24.50 -16.51
C HIS A 476 -12.68 -24.55 -16.63
N SER A 477 -13.28 -23.94 -17.65
CA SER A 477 -14.73 -23.94 -17.85
C SER A 477 -15.28 -25.34 -18.13
N SER A 478 -14.57 -26.14 -18.93
CA SER A 478 -14.98 -27.51 -19.23
C SER A 478 -14.87 -28.40 -18.00
N MET A 479 -13.81 -28.24 -17.21
CA MET A 479 -13.66 -28.98 -15.96
C MET A 479 -14.76 -28.63 -14.97
N HIS A 480 -15.03 -27.34 -14.77
CA HIS A 480 -16.08 -26.89 -13.87
C HIS A 480 -17.51 -27.13 -14.37
N SER A 481 -17.72 -27.67 -15.58
CA SER A 481 -19.05 -28.13 -16.00
C SER A 481 -19.63 -29.20 -15.05
N HIS A 482 -18.76 -29.89 -14.29
CA HIS A 482 -19.16 -30.83 -13.24
C HIS A 482 -20.12 -30.21 -12.23
N ILE A 483 -19.93 -28.96 -11.83
CA ILE A 483 -20.78 -28.31 -10.81
C ILE A 483 -22.25 -28.22 -11.23
N ASN A 484 -22.55 -28.34 -12.53
CA ASN A 484 -23.90 -28.27 -13.09
C ASN A 484 -24.48 -29.65 -13.48
N LYS A 485 -23.79 -30.76 -13.19
CA LYS A 485 -24.30 -32.11 -13.52
C LYS A 485 -25.25 -32.60 -12.44
N GLY A 486 -26.34 -33.26 -12.84
CA GLY A 486 -27.34 -33.81 -11.91
C GLY A 486 -27.99 -32.71 -11.06
N ALA A 487 -28.07 -32.92 -9.74
CA ALA A 487 -28.53 -31.92 -8.78
C ALA A 487 -27.53 -30.77 -8.52
N GLY A 488 -26.36 -30.80 -9.18
CA GLY A 488 -25.24 -29.91 -8.93
C GLY A 488 -24.29 -30.47 -7.88
N MET A 489 -23.00 -30.18 -8.03
CA MET A 489 -21.94 -30.69 -7.15
C MET A 489 -21.21 -29.53 -6.47
N ASP A 490 -20.97 -29.68 -5.18
CA ASP A 490 -20.13 -28.77 -4.41
C ASP A 490 -18.65 -28.86 -4.83
N CYS A 491 -17.91 -27.77 -4.62
CA CYS A 491 -16.47 -27.70 -4.87
C CYS A 491 -15.66 -28.71 -4.03
N LEU A 492 -16.20 -29.13 -2.88
CA LEU A 492 -15.54 -30.03 -1.93
C LEU A 492 -15.29 -31.43 -2.50
N PHE A 493 -15.97 -31.84 -3.58
CA PHE A 493 -15.62 -33.08 -4.30
C PHE A 493 -14.20 -33.03 -4.89
N CYS A 494 -13.75 -31.85 -5.36
CA CYS A 494 -12.48 -31.69 -6.07
C CYS A 494 -11.41 -30.93 -5.27
N HIS A 495 -11.83 -30.03 -4.38
CA HIS A 495 -10.96 -29.09 -3.68
C HIS A 495 -11.10 -29.23 -2.16
N SER A 496 -10.20 -28.57 -1.43
CA SER A 496 -10.22 -28.49 0.04
C SER A 496 -11.21 -27.46 0.60
N PHE A 497 -12.08 -26.89 -0.25
CA PHE A 497 -13.05 -25.86 0.14
C PHE A 497 -14.43 -26.12 -0.47
N THR A 498 -15.46 -25.63 0.22
CA THR A 498 -16.86 -25.71 -0.19
C THR A 498 -17.36 -24.37 -0.73
N ARG A 499 -18.30 -24.42 -1.67
CA ARG A 499 -19.13 -23.29 -2.12
C ARG A 499 -20.62 -23.62 -2.05
N GLN A 500 -20.99 -24.64 -1.29
CA GLN A 500 -22.35 -25.11 -1.19
C GLN A 500 -23.32 -24.01 -0.75
N ALA A 501 -22.95 -23.20 0.25
CA ALA A 501 -23.78 -22.09 0.70
C ALA A 501 -23.95 -20.97 -0.36
N GLU A 502 -22.96 -20.80 -1.26
CA GLU A 502 -22.98 -19.76 -2.30
C GLU A 502 -23.64 -20.22 -3.60
N ARG A 503 -23.50 -21.50 -3.94
CA ARG A 503 -23.84 -22.05 -5.26
C ARG A 503 -24.83 -23.20 -5.21
N GLY A 504 -25.17 -23.69 -4.03
CA GLY A 504 -25.90 -24.93 -3.84
C GLY A 504 -25.07 -26.14 -4.27
N GLY A 505 -25.78 -27.20 -4.66
CA GLY A 505 -25.17 -28.48 -5.02
C GLY A 505 -25.07 -29.40 -3.81
N ILE A 506 -24.93 -30.69 -4.10
CA ILE A 506 -24.74 -31.73 -3.11
C ILE A 506 -23.26 -31.73 -2.72
N SER A 507 -23.00 -31.77 -1.42
CA SER A 507 -21.67 -31.94 -0.82
C SER A 507 -21.38 -33.43 -0.63
N PRO A 508 -20.11 -33.87 -0.67
CA PRO A 508 -19.77 -35.24 -0.28
C PRO A 508 -20.14 -35.58 1.17
N CYS A 509 -20.39 -34.56 2.01
CA CYS A 509 -20.84 -34.75 3.39
C CYS A 509 -22.37 -34.92 3.52
N ASP A 510 -23.13 -34.72 2.45
CA ASP A 510 -24.58 -34.82 2.50
C ASP A 510 -25.04 -36.28 2.42
N PRO A 511 -26.15 -36.66 3.09
CA PRO A 511 -26.72 -38.00 2.98
C PRO A 511 -27.05 -38.43 1.53
N GLU A 512 -27.34 -37.45 0.68
CA GLU A 512 -27.73 -37.65 -0.73
C GLU A 512 -26.52 -37.79 -1.67
N ALA A 513 -25.28 -37.64 -1.16
CA ALA A 513 -24.05 -37.81 -1.94
C ALA A 513 -23.90 -39.21 -2.55
N SER A 514 -24.62 -40.22 -2.01
CA SER A 514 -24.69 -41.57 -2.54
C SER A 514 -25.16 -41.64 -4.00
N GLN A 515 -25.77 -40.57 -4.52
CA GLN A 515 -26.19 -40.44 -5.92
C GLN A 515 -25.02 -40.25 -6.90
N PHE A 516 -23.83 -39.86 -6.40
CA PHE A 516 -22.67 -39.61 -7.23
C PHE A 516 -21.65 -40.75 -7.24
N VAL A 517 -21.68 -41.69 -6.28
CA VAL A 517 -20.58 -42.67 -6.09
C VAL A 517 -20.58 -43.85 -7.05
N ASP A 518 -19.40 -44.10 -7.63
CA ASP A 518 -18.99 -45.41 -8.16
C ASP A 518 -18.09 -46.12 -7.11
N ASN A 519 -17.81 -47.41 -7.28
CA ASN A 519 -17.41 -48.40 -6.24
C ASN A 519 -16.12 -48.17 -5.40
N ILE A 520 -15.47 -46.99 -5.41
CA ILE A 520 -14.27 -46.70 -4.61
C ILE A 520 -14.58 -45.62 -3.56
N PRO A 521 -14.67 -45.97 -2.27
CA PRO A 521 -14.87 -44.98 -1.22
C PRO A 521 -13.72 -43.99 -1.13
N TYR A 522 -13.99 -42.70 -1.35
CA TYR A 522 -13.08 -41.61 -0.99
C TYR A 522 -13.33 -41.22 0.46
N GLN A 523 -12.27 -41.16 1.29
CA GLN A 523 -12.43 -40.73 2.67
C GLN A 523 -12.44 -39.20 2.76
N HIS A 524 -13.64 -38.64 2.90
CA HIS A 524 -13.80 -37.23 3.20
C HIS A 524 -13.54 -36.99 4.69
N GLN A 525 -12.29 -36.66 5.04
CA GLN A 525 -11.92 -36.35 6.43
C GLN A 525 -12.65 -35.11 6.94
N GLU A 526 -12.97 -34.19 6.03
CA GLU A 526 -13.74 -32.98 6.24
C GLU A 526 -15.20 -33.22 6.67
N CYS A 527 -15.74 -34.43 6.46
CA CYS A 527 -17.13 -34.77 6.81
C CYS A 527 -17.28 -35.48 8.17
N LYS A 528 -16.18 -35.62 8.93
CA LYS A 528 -16.16 -36.33 10.23
C LYS A 528 -16.59 -35.46 11.40
#